data_AF-A0A178UKP7-F1
#
_entry.id   AF-A0A178UKP7-F1
#
_cell.length_a   1.000
_cell.length_b   1.000
_cell.length_c   1.000
_cell.angle_alpha   90.00
_cell.angle_beta   90.00
_cell.angle_gamma   90.00
#
_symmetry.space_group_name_H-M   'P 1'
#
loop_
_entity.id
_entity.type
_entity.pdbx_description
1 polymer ?
#
loop_
_entity_poly.entity_id
_entity_poly.type
_entity_poly.pdbx_seq_one_letter_code
_entity_poly.pdbx_strand_id
1 'polypeptide(L)'
;MASRVYVHYHHADACSKARWNARETFRFMYDRPWQHVLDFYSNAVEGNLSVLSLFQPKKSLVHDDGITEEMLLESEPETSTRKDRRSGRWERVNFKIVLSYNGASFDGWQKQPDLHTVQGVVEKSLGGFVDERKAQLLKKKCKPLEGRVLVAGRTDKGVSALNQVCSFYTWRKDIEPIAIEDAINKDASGKLRVVSISKVSRSFHPNFSAKWRRYLYIFPLDDAEPLRKSGENHENFIFDENKKKQRNGLLSEEIAEEVIMSEDDELEIEETSNALEVVEKPSDFSVSKVDQLLQHLQGKVLSYKMFARDTKAARNEGPPTECFMYHARAAEIRLSSSDCVEGRRVMCVELVANRFLRKMVRVLVATSIREAAAGAEDDALLKLLEASCRRATAPPAPSEGLCLFDVGYTDFDPQTSLIS
;
A
#
# COMPACT_ATOMS: atom_id res chain seq x y z
N MET A 1 15.95 -22.76 31.03
CA MET A 1 14.76 -22.62 30.17
C MET A 1 14.00 -21.39 30.67
N ALA A 2 14.14 -20.25 29.98
CA ALA A 2 13.38 -19.06 30.35
C ALA A 2 11.94 -19.23 29.85
N SER A 3 10.97 -19.20 30.77
CA SER A 3 9.55 -19.22 30.41
C SER A 3 9.25 -17.95 29.62
N ARG A 4 8.99 -18.09 28.32
CA ARG A 4 8.38 -17.00 27.53
C ARG A 4 7.03 -16.71 28.17
N VAL A 5 6.91 -15.55 28.80
CA VAL A 5 5.62 -15.03 29.25
C VAL A 5 4.86 -14.66 27.98
N TYR A 6 3.84 -15.44 27.65
CA TYR A 6 3.00 -15.21 26.49
C TYR A 6 1.97 -14.14 26.83
N VAL A 7 2.02 -12.99 26.15
CA VAL A 7 0.94 -12.01 26.21
C VAL A 7 -0.21 -12.58 25.40
N HIS A 8 -1.21 -13.16 26.09
CA HIS A 8 -2.49 -13.43 25.45
C HIS A 8 -3.11 -12.09 25.08
N TYR A 9 -3.49 -11.95 23.81
CA TYR A 9 -4.29 -10.82 23.36
C TYR A 9 -5.63 -10.89 24.09
N HIS A 10 -5.74 -10.13 25.17
CA HIS A 10 -6.95 -10.06 25.94
C HIS A 10 -7.94 -9.19 25.17
N HIS A 11 -9.01 -9.81 24.68
CA HIS A 11 -10.21 -9.11 24.23
C HIS A 11 -10.87 -8.27 25.35
N ALA A 12 -10.28 -8.22 26.55
CA ALA A 12 -10.70 -7.46 27.72
C ALA A 12 -9.87 -6.19 27.97
N ASP A 13 -9.03 -5.78 27.01
CA ASP A 13 -8.35 -4.47 27.03
C ASP A 13 -9.39 -3.34 27.19
N ALA A 14 -9.05 -2.23 27.85
CA ALA A 14 -10.03 -1.17 28.19
C ALA A 14 -10.75 -0.58 26.96
N CYS A 15 -10.11 -0.68 25.78
CA CYS A 15 -10.67 -0.28 24.49
C CYS A 15 -11.54 -1.37 23.81
N SER A 16 -11.75 -2.53 24.40
CA SER A 16 -12.49 -3.66 23.79
C SER A 16 -13.92 -3.32 23.39
N LYS A 17 -14.61 -2.49 24.19
CA LYS A 17 -15.96 -2.03 23.91
C LYS A 17 -16.01 -0.96 22.82
N ALA A 18 -14.95 -0.15 22.69
CA ALA A 18 -14.83 0.91 21.67
C ALA A 18 -14.24 0.43 20.34
N ARG A 19 -13.47 -0.66 20.35
CA ARG A 19 -12.79 -1.21 19.17
C ARG A 19 -13.80 -1.87 18.22
N TRP A 20 -13.70 -1.52 16.94
CA TRP A 20 -14.48 -2.19 15.90
C TRP A 20 -14.04 -3.65 15.72
N ASN A 21 -15.00 -4.55 15.53
CA ASN A 21 -14.75 -5.91 15.08
C ASN A 21 -14.37 -5.91 13.57
N ALA A 22 -14.11 -7.08 13.00
CA ALA A 22 -13.70 -7.19 11.61
C ALA A 22 -14.77 -6.69 10.63
N ARG A 23 -16.06 -6.98 10.88
CA ARG A 23 -17.19 -6.54 10.05
C ARG A 23 -17.38 -5.03 10.11
N GLU A 24 -17.36 -4.46 11.31
CA GLU A 24 -17.50 -3.01 11.53
C GLU A 24 -16.32 -2.26 10.89
N THR A 25 -15.10 -2.76 11.05
CA THR A 25 -13.91 -2.18 10.39
C THR A 25 -14.03 -2.27 8.86
N PHE A 26 -14.52 -3.38 8.34
CA PHE A 26 -14.76 -3.52 6.90
C PHE A 26 -15.77 -2.48 6.41
N ARG A 27 -16.96 -2.39 7.01
CA ARG A 27 -17.97 -1.40 6.64
C ARG A 27 -17.42 0.02 6.70
N PHE A 28 -16.80 0.38 7.82
CA PHE A 28 -16.19 1.71 8.02
C PHE A 28 -15.20 2.10 6.93
N MET A 29 -14.37 1.16 6.48
CA MET A 29 -13.33 1.42 5.50
C MET A 29 -13.88 1.42 4.06
N TYR A 30 -14.80 0.50 3.73
CA TYR A 30 -15.29 0.31 2.36
C TYR A 30 -16.45 1.25 1.99
N ASP A 31 -17.23 1.74 2.95
CA ASP A 31 -18.36 2.65 2.69
C ASP A 31 -17.93 4.10 2.36
N ARG A 32 -16.61 4.38 2.33
CA ARG A 32 -16.07 5.70 2.00
C ARG A 32 -16.27 6.08 0.53
N PRO A 33 -16.37 7.37 0.20
CA PRO A 33 -16.53 7.84 -1.19
C PRO A 33 -15.22 7.74 -1.99
N TRP A 34 -14.86 6.52 -2.40
CA TRP A 34 -13.60 6.20 -3.08
C TRP A 34 -13.44 6.80 -4.48
N GLN A 35 -14.53 7.20 -5.14
CA GLN A 35 -14.50 7.67 -6.53
C GLN A 35 -13.50 8.80 -6.75
N HIS A 36 -13.45 9.78 -5.85
CA HIS A 36 -12.52 10.91 -5.99
C HIS A 36 -11.04 10.51 -5.87
N VAL A 37 -10.74 9.45 -5.10
CA VAL A 37 -9.38 8.91 -4.99
C VAL A 37 -9.00 8.15 -6.26
N LEU A 38 -9.96 7.40 -6.83
CA LEU A 38 -9.78 6.72 -8.12
C LEU A 38 -9.56 7.71 -9.25
N ASP A 39 -10.35 8.79 -9.31
CA ASP A 39 -10.20 9.85 -10.31
C ASP A 39 -8.86 10.57 -10.17
N PHE A 40 -8.44 10.86 -8.92
CA PHE A 40 -7.12 11.42 -8.65
C PHE A 40 -6.00 10.54 -9.20
N TYR A 41 -6.04 9.23 -8.92
CA TYR A 41 -5.02 8.31 -9.42
C TYR A 41 -5.10 8.14 -10.94
N SER A 42 -6.29 8.15 -11.54
CA SER A 42 -6.43 8.10 -12.99
C SER A 42 -5.74 9.30 -13.65
N ASN A 43 -5.99 10.51 -13.16
CA ASN A 43 -5.33 11.73 -13.65
C ASN A 43 -3.81 11.72 -13.45
N ALA A 44 -3.34 11.24 -12.30
CA ALA A 44 -1.91 11.11 -12.02
C ALA A 44 -1.24 10.09 -12.96
N VAL A 45 -1.91 8.99 -13.28
CA VAL A 45 -1.40 7.96 -14.19
C VAL A 45 -1.27 8.48 -15.62
N GLU A 46 -2.27 9.22 -16.09
CA GLU A 46 -2.27 9.87 -17.40
C GLU A 46 -1.19 10.97 -17.52
N GLY A 47 -0.65 11.45 -16.40
CA GLY A 47 0.34 12.54 -16.37
C GLY A 47 -0.28 13.93 -16.33
N ASN A 48 -1.59 14.03 -16.13
CA ASN A 48 -2.33 15.30 -16.05
C ASN A 48 -2.15 15.99 -14.68
N LEU A 49 -1.69 15.25 -13.67
CA LEU A 49 -1.55 15.76 -12.30
C LEU A 49 -0.24 15.28 -11.65
N SER A 50 0.50 16.21 -11.04
CA SER A 50 1.62 15.86 -10.17
C SER A 50 1.12 15.61 -8.75
N VAL A 51 1.37 14.40 -8.23
CA VAL A 51 1.03 14.03 -6.84
C VAL A 51 1.80 14.87 -5.82
N LEU A 52 2.96 15.44 -6.19
CA LEU A 52 3.72 16.33 -5.32
C LEU A 52 2.96 17.62 -4.98
N SER A 53 2.01 18.03 -5.84
CA SER A 53 1.15 19.20 -5.59
C SER A 53 0.28 19.03 -4.33
N LEU A 54 0.04 17.80 -3.89
CA LEU A 54 -0.70 17.51 -2.64
C LEU A 54 0.04 17.96 -1.39
N PHE A 55 1.37 18.02 -1.45
CA PHE A 55 2.23 18.25 -0.28
C PHE A 55 2.85 19.66 -0.28
N GLN A 56 2.60 20.48 -1.31
CA GLN A 56 3.04 21.87 -1.36
C GLN A 56 2.04 22.77 -0.60
N PRO A 57 2.52 23.73 0.23
CA PRO A 57 1.64 24.72 0.83
C PRO A 57 1.04 25.60 -0.27
N LYS A 58 -0.30 25.72 -0.34
CA LYS A 58 -1.00 26.67 -1.22
C LYS A 58 -0.56 28.09 -0.87
N LYS A 59 0.48 28.62 -1.52
CA LYS A 59 0.71 30.07 -1.58
C LYS A 59 -0.32 30.67 -2.53
N SER A 60 -0.97 31.75 -2.09
CA SER A 60 -1.93 32.53 -2.86
C SER A 60 -1.36 32.96 -4.21
N LEU A 61 -2.18 32.83 -5.25
CA LEU A 61 -1.92 33.28 -6.62
C LEU A 61 -1.48 34.75 -6.66
N VAL A 62 -0.24 34.99 -7.07
CA VAL A 62 0.16 36.19 -7.79
C VAL A 62 0.90 35.70 -9.03
N HIS A 63 0.44 36.15 -10.20
CA HIS A 63 1.10 35.90 -11.48
C HIS A 63 2.57 36.32 -11.40
N ASP A 64 3.47 35.40 -11.73
CA ASP A 64 4.72 35.74 -12.39
C ASP A 64 5.12 34.56 -13.29
N ASP A 65 5.28 34.86 -14.58
CA ASP A 65 5.75 33.93 -15.60
C ASP A 65 7.23 33.65 -15.35
N GLY A 66 7.59 32.41 -15.01
CA GLY A 66 8.99 32.10 -14.75
C GLY A 66 9.28 30.62 -14.53
N ILE A 67 9.58 29.94 -15.63
CA ILE A 67 10.49 28.79 -15.75
C ILE A 67 10.14 27.57 -14.86
N THR A 68 9.55 26.57 -15.52
CA THR A 68 9.50 25.18 -15.05
C THR A 68 10.91 24.65 -14.76
N GLU A 69 11.26 24.60 -13.48
CA GLU A 69 12.35 23.77 -12.99
C GLU A 69 11.74 22.45 -12.53
N GLU A 70 11.51 21.56 -13.50
CA GLU A 70 11.36 20.14 -13.20
C GLU A 70 12.63 19.71 -12.47
N MET A 71 12.48 19.25 -11.22
CA MET A 71 13.53 18.48 -10.53
C MET A 71 13.72 17.15 -11.29
N LEU A 72 14.39 17.23 -12.42
CA LEU A 72 15.14 16.14 -13.01
C LEU A 72 16.28 15.85 -12.03
N LEU A 73 16.02 14.93 -11.10
CA LEU A 73 17.09 14.12 -10.56
C LEU A 73 17.68 13.35 -11.74
N GLU A 74 18.64 13.96 -12.42
CA GLU A 74 19.62 13.29 -13.26
C GLU A 74 20.34 12.29 -12.36
N SER A 75 19.80 11.08 -12.26
CA SER A 75 20.59 9.95 -11.84
C SER A 75 21.61 9.72 -12.95
N GLU A 76 22.79 10.31 -12.78
CA GLU A 76 24.01 9.93 -13.49
C GLU A 76 24.01 8.41 -13.71
N PRO A 77 24.26 7.92 -14.94
CA PRO A 77 24.40 6.51 -15.16
C PRO A 77 25.62 6.07 -14.34
N GLU A 78 25.41 5.41 -13.20
CA GLU A 78 26.49 4.78 -12.45
C GLU A 78 27.16 3.74 -13.36
N THR A 79 28.16 4.19 -14.11
CA THR A 79 29.19 3.35 -14.72
C THR A 79 30.15 2.90 -13.63
N SER A 80 29.64 2.12 -12.66
CA SER A 80 30.50 1.30 -11.82
C SER A 80 31.02 0.15 -12.68
N THR A 81 32.15 0.42 -13.32
CA THR A 81 32.84 -0.49 -14.24
C THR A 81 33.54 -1.62 -13.47
N ARG A 82 32.76 -2.57 -12.93
CA ARG A 82 33.22 -3.97 -12.93
C ARG A 82 32.78 -4.58 -14.25
N LYS A 83 33.64 -4.48 -15.26
CA LYS A 83 33.48 -5.21 -16.53
C LYS A 83 33.52 -6.71 -16.25
N ASP A 84 32.37 -7.28 -15.92
CA ASP A 84 32.15 -8.71 -16.02
C ASP A 84 32.18 -9.03 -17.52
N ARG A 85 33.39 -9.25 -18.06
CA ARG A 85 33.70 -9.45 -19.48
C ARG A 85 33.16 -10.79 -19.97
N ARG A 86 31.86 -11.02 -19.85
CA ARG A 86 31.15 -12.08 -20.57
C ARG A 86 30.74 -11.53 -21.93
N SER A 87 31.73 -11.29 -22.80
CA SER A 87 31.53 -10.88 -24.18
C SER A 87 31.16 -12.08 -25.08
N GLY A 88 30.54 -11.79 -26.23
CA GLY A 88 30.15 -12.81 -27.22
C GLY A 88 28.69 -13.29 -27.08
N ARG A 89 28.45 -14.60 -27.17
CA ARG A 89 27.12 -15.26 -27.19
C ARG A 89 26.14 -14.85 -26.06
N TRP A 90 26.65 -14.23 -25.01
CA TRP A 90 25.90 -13.85 -23.80
C TRP A 90 25.58 -12.35 -23.70
N GLU A 91 25.96 -11.57 -24.71
CA GLU A 91 25.81 -10.13 -24.69
C GLU A 91 24.35 -9.73 -24.96
N ARG A 92 23.56 -9.58 -23.90
CA ARG A 92 22.17 -9.10 -23.95
C ARG A 92 22.09 -7.61 -23.62
N VAL A 93 21.07 -6.94 -24.13
CA VAL A 93 20.66 -5.62 -23.65
C VAL A 93 19.64 -5.82 -22.53
N ASN A 94 19.74 -5.02 -21.47
CA ASN A 94 18.80 -5.03 -20.35
C ASN A 94 18.22 -3.62 -20.21
N PHE A 95 16.91 -3.53 -20.10
CA PHE A 95 16.17 -2.29 -19.98
C PHE A 95 15.53 -2.21 -18.59
N LYS A 96 15.65 -1.05 -17.94
CA LYS A 96 14.80 -0.64 -16.83
C LYS A 96 13.64 0.13 -17.44
N ILE A 97 12.42 -0.26 -17.08
CA ILE A 97 11.19 0.37 -17.54
C ILE A 97 10.45 0.84 -16.29
N VAL A 98 10.12 2.12 -16.25
CA VAL A 98 9.30 2.72 -15.19
C VAL A 98 7.88 2.87 -15.74
N LEU A 99 6.91 2.34 -15.00
CA LEU A 99 5.51 2.25 -15.40
C LEU A 99 4.62 2.95 -14.37
N SER A 100 3.62 3.65 -14.88
CA SER A 100 2.48 4.17 -14.14
C SER A 100 1.21 3.45 -14.59
N TYR A 101 0.36 2.99 -13.67
CA TYR A 101 -0.92 2.36 -14.01
C TYR A 101 -1.99 2.57 -12.95
N ASN A 102 -3.24 2.68 -13.42
CA ASN A 102 -4.42 2.74 -12.58
C ASN A 102 -4.83 1.32 -12.19
N GLY A 103 -4.71 0.99 -10.90
CA GLY A 103 -4.97 -0.34 -10.37
C GLY A 103 -6.40 -0.82 -10.57
N ALA A 104 -7.38 0.08 -10.64
CA ALA A 104 -8.79 -0.26 -10.88
C ALA A 104 -9.03 -0.90 -12.25
N SER A 105 -8.11 -0.70 -13.20
CA SER A 105 -8.20 -1.29 -14.54
C SER A 105 -7.63 -2.71 -14.64
N PHE A 106 -7.02 -3.26 -13.58
CA PHE A 106 -6.28 -4.53 -13.66
C PHE A 106 -6.56 -5.46 -12.47
N ASP A 107 -6.47 -6.76 -12.71
CA ASP A 107 -6.53 -7.83 -11.69
C ASP A 107 -5.20 -7.99 -10.93
N GLY A 108 -4.48 -6.87 -10.74
CA GLY A 108 -3.17 -6.79 -10.11
C GLY A 108 -2.01 -6.95 -11.10
N TRP A 109 -0.79 -7.03 -10.55
CA TRP A 109 0.41 -7.13 -11.38
C TRP A 109 0.59 -8.51 -12.02
N GLN A 110 0.56 -9.56 -11.20
CA GLN A 110 1.08 -10.88 -11.56
C GLN A 110 0.19 -11.56 -12.60
N LYS A 111 0.76 -11.98 -13.74
CA LYS A 111 0.03 -12.76 -14.75
C LYS A 111 -0.58 -14.03 -14.15
N GLN A 112 -1.88 -14.19 -14.39
CA GLN A 112 -2.71 -15.34 -14.03
C GLN A 112 -3.56 -15.73 -15.26
N PRO A 113 -4.00 -16.99 -15.38
CA PRO A 113 -4.90 -17.41 -16.46
C PRO A 113 -6.16 -16.56 -16.49
N ASP A 114 -6.59 -16.18 -17.70
CA ASP A 114 -7.88 -15.53 -17.97
C ASP A 114 -8.16 -14.18 -17.27
N LEU A 115 -7.14 -13.58 -16.64
CA LEU A 115 -7.23 -12.30 -15.94
C LEU A 115 -6.48 -11.17 -16.66
N HIS A 116 -6.99 -9.95 -16.53
CA HIS A 116 -6.41 -8.78 -17.17
C HIS A 116 -5.38 -8.13 -16.24
N THR A 117 -4.11 -8.51 -16.38
CA THR A 117 -3.04 -8.08 -15.46
C THR A 117 -2.02 -7.18 -16.14
N VAL A 118 -1.37 -6.31 -15.36
CA VAL A 118 -0.33 -5.40 -15.84
C VAL A 118 0.83 -6.18 -16.48
N GLN A 119 1.29 -7.26 -15.82
CA GLN A 119 2.34 -8.12 -16.40
C GLN A 119 1.88 -8.71 -17.73
N GLY A 120 0.64 -9.20 -17.84
CA GLY A 120 0.14 -9.80 -19.07
C GLY A 120 0.19 -8.84 -20.25
N VAL A 121 -0.28 -7.61 -20.05
CA VAL A 121 -0.24 -6.54 -21.06
C VAL A 121 1.20 -6.21 -21.45
N VAL A 122 2.06 -5.91 -20.48
CA VAL A 122 3.46 -5.52 -20.74
C VAL A 122 4.23 -6.66 -21.43
N GLU A 123 4.05 -7.90 -20.99
CA GLU A 123 4.73 -9.05 -21.61
C GLU A 123 4.28 -9.29 -23.06
N LYS A 124 3.00 -9.04 -23.36
CA LYS A 124 2.46 -9.09 -24.72
C LYS A 124 3.07 -8.00 -25.61
N SER A 125 3.06 -6.74 -25.16
CA SER A 125 3.65 -5.62 -25.90
C SER A 125 5.14 -5.84 -26.20
N LEU A 126 5.84 -6.47 -25.24
CA LEU A 126 7.26 -6.78 -25.38
C LEU A 126 7.57 -7.95 -26.33
N GLY A 127 6.55 -8.65 -26.85
CA GLY A 127 6.69 -9.77 -27.76
C GLY A 127 7.47 -9.43 -29.03
N GLY A 128 7.27 -8.25 -29.60
CA GLY A 128 7.97 -7.79 -30.82
C GLY A 128 9.48 -7.59 -30.65
N PHE A 129 9.97 -7.52 -29.41
CA PHE A 129 11.37 -7.23 -29.10
C PHE A 129 12.17 -8.46 -28.67
N VAL A 130 11.54 -9.64 -28.61
CA VAL A 130 12.27 -10.88 -28.31
C VAL A 130 13.21 -11.27 -29.45
N ASP A 131 14.31 -11.92 -29.12
CA ASP A 131 15.23 -12.46 -30.12
C ASP A 131 14.60 -13.65 -30.88
N GLU A 132 15.11 -13.90 -32.09
CA GLU A 132 14.57 -14.93 -32.99
C GLU A 132 14.59 -16.33 -32.33
N ARG A 133 15.64 -16.64 -31.57
CA ARG A 133 15.76 -17.93 -30.88
C ARG A 133 14.65 -18.08 -29.83
N LYS A 134 14.34 -17.04 -29.07
CA LYS A 134 13.21 -17.04 -28.13
C LYS A 134 11.87 -17.12 -28.86
N ALA A 135 11.69 -16.40 -29.97
CA ALA A 135 10.48 -16.47 -30.78
C ALA A 135 10.22 -17.89 -31.32
N GLN A 136 11.24 -18.54 -31.89
CA GLN A 136 11.18 -19.93 -32.35
C GLN A 136 10.87 -20.91 -31.21
N LEU A 137 11.46 -20.70 -30.02
CA LEU A 137 11.18 -21.51 -28.84
C LEU A 137 9.73 -21.40 -28.37
N LEU A 138 9.16 -20.19 -28.36
CA LEU A 138 7.76 -19.96 -27.99
C LEU A 138 6.82 -20.61 -29.01
N LYS A 139 7.10 -20.45 -30.31
CA LYS A 139 6.36 -21.09 -31.40
C LYS A 139 6.37 -22.63 -31.27
N LYS A 140 7.53 -23.25 -31.03
CA LYS A 140 7.65 -24.71 -30.83
C LYS A 140 6.85 -25.21 -29.62
N LYS A 141 6.65 -24.37 -28.60
CA LYS A 141 5.89 -24.70 -27.39
C LYS A 141 4.42 -24.30 -27.48
N CYS A 142 3.95 -23.85 -28.64
CA CYS A 142 2.59 -23.30 -28.81
C CYS A 142 2.26 -22.22 -27.77
N LYS A 143 3.24 -21.37 -27.44
CA LYS A 143 3.08 -20.26 -26.50
C LYS A 143 2.98 -18.92 -27.26
N PRO A 144 2.25 -17.94 -26.72
CA PRO A 144 2.18 -16.61 -27.31
C PRO A 144 3.57 -15.96 -27.37
N LEU A 145 3.77 -15.08 -28.35
CA LEU A 145 5.00 -14.33 -28.53
C LEU A 145 5.08 -13.22 -27.47
N GLU A 146 5.77 -13.48 -26.37
CA GLU A 146 5.80 -12.59 -25.20
C GLU A 146 7.23 -12.34 -24.68
N GLY A 147 7.50 -11.09 -24.32
CA GLY A 147 8.69 -10.64 -23.61
C GLY A 147 8.54 -10.91 -22.12
N ARG A 148 9.48 -11.61 -21.47
CA ARG A 148 9.35 -11.92 -20.03
C ARG A 148 9.85 -10.73 -19.23
N VAL A 149 9.08 -10.26 -18.26
CA VAL A 149 9.49 -9.16 -17.38
C VAL A 149 9.73 -9.62 -15.94
N LEU A 150 10.56 -8.86 -15.23
CA LEU A 150 10.73 -8.92 -13.80
C LEU A 150 10.25 -7.60 -13.19
N VAL A 151 9.80 -7.59 -11.94
CA VAL A 151 9.23 -6.39 -11.29
C VAL A 151 9.86 -6.13 -9.93
N ALA A 152 9.88 -4.87 -9.48
CA ALA A 152 10.39 -4.45 -8.19
C ALA A 152 9.54 -4.92 -7.01
N GLY A 153 8.22 -4.93 -7.16
CA GLY A 153 7.26 -5.46 -6.20
C GLY A 153 5.95 -5.79 -6.88
N ARG A 154 5.24 -6.82 -6.42
CA ARG A 154 3.90 -7.14 -6.93
C ARG A 154 2.87 -6.26 -6.23
N THR A 155 1.91 -5.76 -6.98
CA THR A 155 0.70 -5.10 -6.49
C THR A 155 -0.49 -6.06 -6.57
N ASP A 156 -1.36 -6.03 -5.55
CA ASP A 156 -2.62 -6.78 -5.54
C ASP A 156 -3.65 -6.09 -6.47
N LYS A 157 -4.80 -6.74 -6.73
CA LYS A 157 -5.91 -6.17 -7.53
C LYS A 157 -6.36 -4.81 -6.97
N GLY A 158 -6.62 -3.85 -7.87
CA GLY A 158 -7.07 -2.51 -7.51
C GLY A 158 -5.96 -1.55 -7.06
N VAL A 159 -4.75 -2.02 -6.77
CA VAL A 159 -3.65 -1.18 -6.29
C VAL A 159 -2.96 -0.47 -7.46
N SER A 160 -2.93 0.87 -7.41
CA SER A 160 -2.27 1.71 -8.42
C SER A 160 -0.75 1.76 -8.23
N ALA A 161 -0.03 2.21 -9.25
CA ALA A 161 1.38 2.57 -9.12
C ALA A 161 1.73 3.75 -10.03
N LEU A 162 2.61 4.63 -9.57
CA LEU A 162 3.08 5.77 -10.35
C LEU A 162 4.47 5.55 -10.94
N ASN A 163 5.36 4.91 -10.19
CA ASN A 163 6.72 4.61 -10.64
C ASN A 163 7.10 3.15 -10.32
N GLN A 164 6.26 2.20 -10.75
CA GLN A 164 6.61 0.78 -10.68
C GLN A 164 7.79 0.51 -11.60
N VAL A 165 8.77 -0.25 -11.12
CA VAL A 165 9.96 -0.56 -11.91
C VAL A 165 9.94 -2.01 -12.33
N CYS A 166 10.05 -2.24 -13.64
CA CYS A 166 10.24 -3.56 -14.22
C CYS A 166 11.51 -3.60 -15.08
N SER A 167 11.94 -4.81 -15.43
CA SER A 167 13.08 -5.01 -16.32
C SER A 167 12.77 -6.02 -17.41
N PHE A 168 13.23 -5.72 -18.61
CA PHE A 168 13.16 -6.57 -19.78
C PHE A 168 14.54 -6.72 -20.40
N TYR A 169 14.89 -7.93 -20.84
CA TYR A 169 16.14 -8.16 -21.55
C TYR A 169 15.92 -8.90 -22.87
N THR A 170 16.81 -8.65 -23.81
CA THR A 170 16.78 -9.25 -25.15
C THR A 170 18.21 -9.32 -25.72
N TRP A 171 18.44 -10.26 -26.65
CA TRP A 171 19.71 -10.35 -27.37
C TRP A 171 19.74 -9.50 -28.65
N ARG A 172 18.61 -8.89 -29.02
CA ARG A 172 18.55 -7.87 -30.06
C ARG A 172 19.29 -6.60 -29.62
N LYS A 173 20.11 -6.05 -30.52
CA LYS A 173 20.99 -4.90 -30.28
C LYS A 173 20.49 -3.61 -30.91
N ASP A 174 19.56 -3.75 -31.83
CA ASP A 174 18.94 -2.74 -32.68
C ASP A 174 17.70 -2.09 -32.05
N ILE A 175 17.44 -2.35 -30.76
CA ILE A 175 16.24 -1.85 -30.08
C ILE A 175 16.54 -0.54 -29.39
N GLU A 176 15.85 0.50 -29.84
CA GLU A 176 15.82 1.79 -29.17
C GLU A 176 14.75 1.83 -28.07
N PRO A 177 15.03 2.49 -26.92
CA PRO A 177 14.09 2.61 -25.80
C PRO A 177 12.70 3.10 -26.22
N ILE A 178 12.64 4.11 -27.11
CA ILE A 178 11.38 4.70 -27.58
C ILE A 178 10.46 3.69 -28.26
N ALA A 179 11.01 2.70 -28.96
CA ALA A 179 10.19 1.68 -29.61
C ALA A 179 9.47 0.79 -28.58
N ILE A 180 10.12 0.51 -27.43
CA ILE A 180 9.50 -0.24 -26.33
C ILE A 180 8.41 0.61 -25.68
N GLU A 181 8.67 1.90 -25.49
CA GLU A 181 7.72 2.86 -24.94
C GLU A 181 6.44 2.92 -25.79
N ASP A 182 6.58 3.15 -27.09
CA ASP A 182 5.46 3.22 -28.04
C ASP A 182 4.64 1.92 -28.04
N ALA A 183 5.31 0.77 -28.00
CA ALA A 183 4.64 -0.53 -28.01
C ALA A 183 3.78 -0.76 -26.75
N ILE A 184 4.29 -0.39 -25.56
CA ILE A 184 3.54 -0.54 -24.31
C ILE A 184 2.40 0.48 -24.23
N ASN A 185 2.67 1.75 -24.55
CA ASN A 185 1.66 2.82 -24.49
C ASN A 185 0.50 2.59 -25.47
N LYS A 186 0.76 1.96 -26.62
CA LYS A 186 -0.26 1.59 -27.60
C LYS A 186 -1.26 0.55 -27.08
N ASP A 187 -0.79 -0.42 -26.30
CA ASP A 187 -1.62 -1.56 -25.87
C ASP A 187 -2.53 -1.24 -24.67
N ALA A 188 -2.29 -0.15 -23.94
CA ALA A 188 -3.05 0.19 -22.74
C ALA A 188 -3.18 1.71 -22.48
N SER A 189 -3.52 2.46 -23.53
CA SER A 189 -3.77 3.90 -23.47
C SER A 189 -4.76 4.28 -22.35
N GLY A 190 -4.40 5.32 -21.57
CA GLY A 190 -5.18 5.84 -20.44
C GLY A 190 -5.15 5.00 -19.16
N LYS A 191 -4.68 3.75 -19.21
CA LYS A 191 -4.70 2.82 -18.07
C LYS A 191 -3.30 2.46 -17.56
N LEU A 192 -2.34 2.41 -18.47
CA LEU A 192 -0.93 2.13 -18.24
C LEU A 192 -0.11 3.07 -19.13
N ARG A 193 0.91 3.67 -18.54
CA ARG A 193 1.82 4.58 -19.22
C ARG A 193 3.26 4.23 -18.84
N VAL A 194 4.14 4.21 -19.84
CA VAL A 194 5.57 4.20 -19.61
C VAL A 194 6.00 5.60 -19.20
N VAL A 195 6.64 5.70 -18.03
CA VAL A 195 7.18 6.96 -17.50
C VAL A 195 8.59 7.20 -18.04
N SER A 196 9.42 6.16 -18.10
CA SER A 196 10.76 6.22 -18.70
C SER A 196 11.32 4.83 -19.01
N ILE A 197 12.26 4.77 -19.96
CA ILE A 197 13.01 3.56 -20.29
C ILE A 197 14.50 3.90 -20.40
N SER A 198 15.34 3.11 -19.74
CA SER A 198 16.79 3.25 -19.83
C SER A 198 17.50 1.91 -19.99
N LYS A 199 18.63 1.91 -20.71
CA LYS A 199 19.53 0.76 -20.79
C LYS A 199 20.29 0.67 -19.46
N VAL A 200 20.30 -0.51 -18.85
CA VAL A 200 20.93 -0.75 -17.54
C VAL A 200 21.90 -1.91 -17.58
N SER A 201 22.75 -2.01 -16.56
CA SER A 201 23.66 -3.15 -16.41
C SER A 201 22.92 -4.48 -16.45
N ARG A 202 23.60 -5.51 -16.96
CA ARG A 202 23.12 -6.90 -16.95
C ARG A 202 22.85 -7.43 -15.54
N SER A 203 23.54 -6.88 -14.54
CA SER A 203 23.40 -7.25 -13.11
C SER A 203 22.19 -6.61 -12.44
N PHE A 204 21.55 -5.62 -13.06
CA PHE A 204 20.38 -4.97 -12.50
C PHE A 204 19.20 -5.96 -12.39
N HIS A 205 18.62 -6.03 -11.20
CA HIS A 205 17.39 -6.78 -10.94
C HIS A 205 16.39 -5.87 -10.22
N PRO A 206 15.18 -5.64 -10.75
CA PRO A 206 14.28 -4.61 -10.23
C PRO A 206 13.86 -4.87 -8.78
N ASN A 207 13.71 -6.14 -8.38
CA ASN A 207 13.42 -6.51 -6.98
C ASN A 207 14.66 -6.52 -6.07
N PHE A 208 15.67 -7.34 -6.39
CA PHE A 208 16.81 -7.58 -5.51
C PHE A 208 17.81 -6.42 -5.45
N SER A 209 17.83 -5.54 -6.46
CA SER A 209 18.64 -4.31 -6.42
C SER A 209 17.94 -3.16 -5.71
N ALA A 210 16.62 -3.24 -5.48
CA ALA A 210 15.88 -2.16 -4.84
C ALA A 210 16.16 -2.14 -3.34
N LYS A 211 16.57 -0.96 -2.85
CA LYS A 211 16.90 -0.70 -1.45
C LYS A 211 15.68 -0.32 -0.62
N TRP A 212 14.70 0.35 -1.22
CA TRP A 212 13.47 0.77 -0.55
C TRP A 212 12.30 0.91 -1.54
N ARG A 213 11.07 0.90 -1.02
CA ARG A 213 9.83 1.20 -1.74
C ARG A 213 9.03 2.21 -0.93
N ARG A 214 8.33 3.11 -1.58
CA ARG A 214 7.38 4.04 -0.96
C ARG A 214 5.97 3.71 -1.39
N TYR A 215 5.07 3.60 -0.42
CA TYR A 215 3.63 3.52 -0.66
C TYR A 215 2.95 4.75 -0.11
N LEU A 216 1.97 5.24 -0.86
CA LEU A 216 0.98 6.20 -0.39
C LEU A 216 -0.35 5.49 -0.21
N TYR A 217 -1.04 5.80 0.88
CA TYR A 217 -2.43 5.42 1.08
C TYR A 217 -3.29 6.66 1.28
N ILE A 218 -4.23 6.92 0.38
CA ILE A 218 -5.17 8.03 0.48
C ILE A 218 -6.51 7.50 0.98
N PHE A 219 -6.98 8.01 2.11
CA PHE A 219 -8.24 7.62 2.75
C PHE A 219 -9.21 8.82 2.78
N PRO A 220 -10.42 8.72 2.20
CA PRO A 220 -11.41 9.79 2.28
C PRO A 220 -11.87 10.05 3.72
N LEU A 221 -11.92 11.33 4.12
CA LEU A 221 -12.50 11.74 5.40
C LEU A 221 -13.91 12.29 5.17
N ASP A 222 -14.76 12.24 6.19
CA ASP A 222 -16.07 12.87 6.12
C ASP A 222 -15.92 14.40 6.16
N ASP A 223 -16.61 15.09 5.25
CA ASP A 223 -16.63 16.57 5.19
C ASP A 223 -17.49 17.20 6.30
N ALA A 224 -17.93 16.42 7.30
CA ALA A 224 -18.61 16.96 8.46
C ALA A 224 -17.69 17.98 9.17
N GLU A 225 -18.15 19.22 9.28
CA GLU A 225 -17.49 20.30 10.02
C GLU A 225 -16.96 19.75 11.35
N PRO A 226 -15.67 19.98 11.71
CA PRO A 226 -15.17 19.59 13.02
C PRO A 226 -16.06 20.29 14.05
N LEU A 227 -16.78 19.50 14.87
CA LEU A 227 -17.56 20.05 15.96
C LEU A 227 -16.64 20.99 16.75
N ARG A 228 -17.10 22.24 16.85
CA ARG A 228 -16.45 23.39 17.48
C ARG A 228 -15.54 22.97 18.63
N LYS A 229 -14.36 23.59 18.71
CA LYS A 229 -13.54 23.67 19.93
C LYS A 229 -14.45 24.06 21.10
N SER A 230 -14.93 23.09 21.88
CA SER A 230 -15.47 23.35 23.20
C SER A 230 -14.27 23.49 24.12
N GLY A 231 -13.82 24.73 24.28
CA GLY A 231 -13.29 25.11 25.57
C GLY A 231 -14.35 24.84 26.65
N GLU A 232 -13.84 24.51 27.83
CA GLU A 232 -14.51 24.51 29.13
C GLU A 232 -15.27 23.24 29.54
N ASN A 233 -14.63 22.58 30.52
CA ASN A 233 -15.21 21.93 31.71
C ASN A 233 -16.11 20.71 31.50
N HIS A 234 -15.51 19.52 31.57
CA HIS A 234 -16.16 18.40 32.26
C HIS A 234 -15.37 18.06 33.52
N GLU A 235 -15.90 18.57 34.62
CA GLU A 235 -15.57 18.21 35.98
C GLU A 235 -15.75 16.70 36.21
N ASN A 236 -14.76 16.11 36.87
CA ASN A 236 -14.80 14.97 37.78
C ASN A 236 -16.16 14.25 37.94
N PHE A 237 -16.33 13.10 37.27
CA PHE A 237 -17.24 12.06 37.77
C PHE A 237 -16.47 11.17 38.76
N ILE A 238 -16.57 11.54 40.03
CA ILE A 238 -16.24 10.71 41.18
C ILE A 238 -17.23 9.54 41.19
N PHE A 239 -16.71 8.31 41.13
CA PHE A 239 -17.50 7.11 41.42
C PHE A 239 -17.80 7.08 42.92
N ASP A 240 -19.06 7.32 43.29
CA ASP A 240 -19.55 7.17 44.65
C ASP A 240 -19.85 5.69 44.93
N GLU A 241 -19.03 5.07 45.79
CA GLU A 241 -19.33 3.78 46.41
C GLU A 241 -20.42 3.98 47.48
N ASN A 242 -21.62 3.42 47.31
CA ASN A 242 -22.35 2.82 48.43
C ASN A 242 -23.56 1.93 48.04
N LYS A 243 -23.36 0.62 48.23
CA LYS A 243 -24.27 -0.44 48.75
C LYS A 243 -25.79 -0.32 48.56
N LYS A 244 -26.36 -1.34 47.89
CA LYS A 244 -27.35 -2.31 48.47
C LYS A 244 -27.54 -3.53 47.56
N LYS A 245 -26.99 -4.68 47.97
CA LYS A 245 -27.67 -5.94 48.37
C LYS A 245 -28.47 -6.73 47.31
N GLN A 246 -27.87 -7.88 46.99
CA GLN A 246 -28.43 -9.25 46.91
C GLN A 246 -29.06 -9.78 45.62
N ARG A 247 -28.49 -10.93 45.20
CA ARG A 247 -29.09 -12.11 44.51
C ARG A 247 -29.59 -11.82 43.08
N ASN A 248 -29.23 -12.55 42.03
CA ASN A 248 -28.96 -13.98 41.86
C ASN A 248 -28.28 -14.19 40.48
N GLY A 249 -27.73 -15.39 40.24
CA GLY A 249 -27.70 -15.96 38.89
C GLY A 249 -26.40 -15.82 38.11
N LEU A 250 -25.48 -16.75 38.36
CA LEU A 250 -24.45 -17.17 37.42
C LEU A 250 -25.14 -17.75 36.16
N LEU A 251 -24.76 -17.30 34.95
CA LEU A 251 -24.65 -18.04 33.66
C LEU A 251 -24.81 -17.11 32.45
N SER A 252 -23.80 -17.08 31.58
CA SER A 252 -23.91 -16.97 30.11
C SER A 252 -22.47 -17.07 29.55
N GLU A 253 -22.00 -18.26 29.18
CA GLU A 253 -22.05 -18.84 27.83
C GLU A 253 -21.31 -18.01 26.77
N GLU A 254 -20.21 -18.60 26.30
CA GLU A 254 -19.31 -18.10 25.27
C GLU A 254 -19.98 -18.22 23.89
N ILE A 255 -19.95 -17.13 23.10
CA ILE A 255 -20.30 -17.18 21.68
C ILE A 255 -19.01 -17.38 20.88
N ALA A 256 -18.86 -18.58 20.29
CA ALA A 256 -17.92 -18.84 19.23
C ALA A 256 -18.61 -18.55 17.88
N GLU A 257 -18.25 -17.45 17.22
CA GLU A 257 -18.59 -17.25 15.81
C GLU A 257 -17.64 -18.10 14.96
N GLU A 258 -18.16 -19.17 14.35
CA GLU A 258 -17.48 -19.91 13.28
C GLU A 258 -17.56 -19.10 11.98
N VAL A 259 -16.40 -18.67 11.50
CA VAL A 259 -16.24 -18.14 10.13
C VAL A 259 -15.59 -19.23 9.31
N ILE A 260 -16.37 -19.93 8.48
CA ILE A 260 -15.85 -20.86 7.48
C ILE A 260 -15.53 -20.05 6.22
N MET A 261 -14.24 -20.00 5.85
CA MET A 261 -13.80 -19.36 4.60
C MET A 261 -13.85 -20.37 3.45
N SER A 262 -14.72 -20.17 2.45
CA SER A 262 -14.65 -20.85 1.15
C SER A 262 -13.81 -20.07 0.14
N GLU A 263 -13.27 -20.77 -0.87
CA GLU A 263 -12.23 -20.29 -1.80
C GLU A 263 -12.72 -19.37 -2.92
N ASP A 264 -13.99 -19.00 -2.95
CA ASP A 264 -14.58 -18.12 -3.96
C ASP A 264 -15.18 -16.86 -3.31
N ASP A 265 -15.00 -15.71 -3.95
CA ASP A 265 -15.28 -14.33 -3.47
C ASP A 265 -16.78 -14.01 -3.19
N GLU A 266 -17.59 -14.95 -2.72
CA GLU A 266 -18.98 -14.72 -2.27
C GLU A 266 -19.14 -15.07 -0.78
N LEU A 267 -19.52 -14.06 0.02
CA LEU A 267 -19.76 -14.18 1.46
C LEU A 267 -21.26 -14.41 1.73
N GLU A 268 -21.64 -15.62 2.13
CA GLU A 268 -22.94 -15.85 2.77
C GLU A 268 -22.86 -15.55 4.28
N ILE A 269 -23.80 -14.74 4.76
CA ILE A 269 -23.92 -14.31 6.15
C ILE A 269 -25.22 -14.92 6.70
N GLU A 270 -25.12 -15.81 7.69
CA GLU A 270 -26.30 -16.18 8.50
C GLU A 270 -26.47 -15.18 9.66
N GLU A 271 -27.66 -14.57 9.73
CA GLU A 271 -28.07 -13.72 10.83
C GLU A 271 -28.63 -14.56 11.98
N THR A 272 -27.99 -14.53 13.14
CA THR A 272 -28.65 -14.93 14.39
C THR A 272 -28.83 -13.68 15.25
N SER A 273 -30.07 -13.20 15.28
CA SER A 273 -30.46 -12.03 16.07
C SER A 273 -30.52 -12.41 17.55
N ASN A 274 -29.71 -11.75 18.39
CA ASN A 274 -30.04 -11.57 19.80
C ASN A 274 -29.66 -10.16 20.25
N ALA A 275 -30.55 -9.56 21.03
CA ALA A 275 -30.52 -8.17 21.45
C ALA A 275 -29.26 -7.85 22.28
N LEU A 276 -28.33 -7.11 21.69
CA LEU A 276 -27.19 -6.49 22.37
C LEU A 276 -27.49 -5.00 22.53
N GLU A 277 -27.24 -4.45 23.72
CA GLU A 277 -27.16 -3.00 23.93
C GLU A 277 -26.23 -2.42 22.86
N VAL A 278 -26.78 -1.58 21.98
CA VAL A 278 -26.01 -0.90 20.93
C VAL A 278 -25.14 0.15 21.61
N VAL A 279 -23.96 -0.26 22.06
CA VAL A 279 -22.90 0.68 22.42
C VAL A 279 -22.46 1.31 21.10
N GLU A 280 -22.88 2.56 20.85
CA GLU A 280 -22.40 3.33 19.70
C GLU A 280 -20.88 3.47 19.81
N LYS A 281 -20.17 2.76 18.93
CA LYS A 281 -18.72 2.84 18.86
C LYS A 281 -18.33 4.15 18.18
N PRO A 282 -17.23 4.79 18.62
CA PRO A 282 -16.76 6.00 17.98
C PRO A 282 -16.54 5.76 16.49
N SER A 283 -17.07 6.67 15.67
CA SER A 283 -16.91 6.67 14.20
C SER A 283 -15.92 7.74 13.73
N ASP A 284 -15.42 8.58 14.63
CA ASP A 284 -14.48 9.65 14.33
C ASP A 284 -13.09 9.31 14.86
N PHE A 285 -12.06 9.80 14.17
CA PHE A 285 -10.67 9.63 14.58
C PHE A 285 -9.84 10.84 14.13
N SER A 286 -8.85 11.19 14.94
CA SER A 286 -7.90 12.25 14.58
C SER A 286 -6.78 11.70 13.69
N VAL A 287 -6.52 12.36 12.57
CA VAL A 287 -5.36 12.06 11.70
C VAL A 287 -4.04 12.18 12.48
N SER A 288 -3.95 13.14 13.41
CA SER A 288 -2.76 13.30 14.27
C SER A 288 -2.54 12.08 15.17
N LYS A 289 -3.61 11.41 15.61
CA LYS A 289 -3.49 10.17 16.39
C LYS A 289 -3.00 9.00 15.52
N VAL A 290 -3.47 8.90 14.27
CA VAL A 290 -2.96 7.92 13.30
C VAL A 290 -1.47 8.16 13.02
N ASP A 291 -1.06 9.42 12.88
CA ASP A 291 0.34 9.81 12.67
C ASP A 291 1.23 9.39 13.84
N GLN A 292 0.81 9.68 15.09
CA GLN A 292 1.52 9.28 16.31
C GLN A 292 1.75 7.76 16.36
N LEU A 293 0.71 6.96 16.10
CA LEU A 293 0.80 5.50 16.08
C LEU A 293 1.83 5.00 15.04
N LEU A 294 1.81 5.58 13.84
CA LEU A 294 2.71 5.18 12.75
C LEU A 294 4.16 5.62 13.01
N GLN A 295 4.37 6.79 13.61
CA GLN A 295 5.69 7.33 13.92
C GLN A 295 6.51 6.38 14.82
N HIS A 296 5.85 5.66 15.73
CA HIS A 296 6.51 4.68 16.59
C HIS A 296 7.14 3.49 15.86
N LEU A 297 6.81 3.27 14.59
CA LEU A 297 7.39 2.20 13.76
C LEU A 297 8.70 2.61 13.08
N GLN A 298 8.97 3.92 12.96
CA GLN A 298 10.11 4.44 12.21
C GLN A 298 11.45 4.07 12.84
N GLY A 299 12.45 3.82 11.99
CA GLY A 299 13.83 3.55 12.40
C GLY A 299 14.03 2.18 13.06
N LYS A 300 13.02 1.31 13.03
CA LYS A 300 13.06 -0.01 13.70
C LYS A 300 13.02 -1.15 12.68
N VAL A 301 13.82 -2.19 12.95
CA VAL A 301 13.66 -3.51 12.32
C VAL A 301 12.66 -4.30 13.15
N LEU A 302 11.47 -4.56 12.60
CA LEU A 302 10.38 -5.24 13.32
C LEU A 302 9.81 -6.38 12.47
N SER A 303 9.28 -7.41 13.14
CA SER A 303 8.59 -8.51 12.47
C SER A 303 7.13 -8.14 12.18
N TYR A 304 6.82 -7.85 10.91
CA TYR A 304 5.48 -7.44 10.49
C TYR A 304 4.56 -8.62 10.14
N LYS A 305 4.86 -9.82 10.65
CA LYS A 305 4.09 -11.04 10.38
C LYS A 305 2.59 -10.87 10.69
N MET A 306 2.25 -10.14 11.75
CA MET A 306 0.86 -9.91 12.18
C MET A 306 0.08 -8.98 11.26
N PHE A 307 0.79 -8.13 10.53
CA PHE A 307 0.25 -7.23 9.51
C PHE A 307 0.24 -7.86 8.12
N ALA A 308 0.82 -9.04 7.93
CA ALA A 308 0.78 -9.75 6.67
C ALA A 308 -0.44 -10.68 6.56
N ARG A 309 -0.91 -10.89 5.32
CA ARG A 309 -1.93 -11.88 4.96
C ARG A 309 -1.49 -12.65 3.73
N ASP A 310 -1.91 -13.90 3.63
CA ASP A 310 -1.67 -14.79 2.49
C ASP A 310 -0.18 -14.96 2.11
N THR A 311 0.72 -14.65 3.05
CA THR A 311 2.15 -14.93 2.93
C THR A 311 2.38 -16.39 3.25
N LYS A 312 2.64 -17.20 2.21
CA LYS A 312 3.17 -18.55 2.39
C LYS A 312 4.49 -18.47 3.16
N ALA A 313 4.84 -19.53 3.91
CA ALA A 313 6.14 -19.63 4.55
C ALA A 313 7.24 -19.42 3.50
N ALA A 314 8.15 -18.48 3.75
CA ALA A 314 9.23 -18.19 2.81
C ALA A 314 10.21 -19.36 2.76
N ARG A 315 10.79 -19.61 1.58
CA ARG A 315 11.84 -20.63 1.37
C ARG A 315 13.25 -20.14 1.71
N ASN A 316 13.42 -18.88 2.11
CA ASN A 316 14.72 -18.27 2.37
C ASN A 316 15.06 -18.32 3.87
N GLU A 317 16.36 -18.48 4.19
CA GLU A 317 16.89 -18.39 5.55
C GLU A 317 16.97 -16.93 6.05
N GLY A 318 16.73 -16.73 7.35
CA GLY A 318 16.48 -15.44 8.01
C GLY A 318 14.99 -15.23 8.31
N PRO A 319 14.58 -14.38 9.27
CA PRO A 319 13.17 -14.18 9.57
C PRO A 319 12.53 -13.45 8.38
N PRO A 320 11.70 -14.13 7.56
CA PRO A 320 11.24 -13.60 6.27
C PRO A 320 10.22 -12.46 6.42
N THR A 321 9.96 -12.06 7.66
CA THR A 321 8.91 -11.13 8.08
C THR A 321 9.46 -9.83 8.67
N GLU A 322 10.77 -9.72 8.87
CA GLU A 322 11.38 -8.50 9.39
C GLU A 322 11.48 -7.43 8.30
N CYS A 323 11.02 -6.22 8.59
CA CYS A 323 11.15 -5.09 7.68
C CYS A 323 11.74 -3.90 8.47
N PHE A 324 12.53 -3.08 7.79
CA PHE A 324 13.00 -1.81 8.33
C PHE A 324 12.14 -0.69 7.76
N MET A 325 11.45 0.03 8.63
CA MET A 325 10.63 1.18 8.27
C MET A 325 11.49 2.44 8.32
N TYR A 326 11.81 3.01 7.16
CA TYR A 326 12.56 4.26 7.05
C TYR A 326 11.70 5.45 7.46
N HIS A 327 10.43 5.47 7.01
CA HIS A 327 9.52 6.58 7.21
C HIS A 327 8.08 6.06 7.29
N ALA A 328 7.27 6.62 8.20
CA ALA A 328 5.88 6.24 8.39
C ALA A 328 5.10 7.39 9.03
N ARG A 329 4.37 8.16 8.22
CA ARG A 329 3.63 9.36 8.66
C ARG A 329 2.26 9.44 8.03
N ALA A 330 1.36 10.18 8.66
CA ALA A 330 0.04 10.50 8.15
C ALA A 330 -0.24 12.00 8.25
N ALA A 331 -0.86 12.57 7.23
CA ALA A 331 -1.28 13.97 7.22
C ALA A 331 -2.66 14.14 6.59
N GLU A 332 -3.38 15.16 7.04
CA GLU A 332 -4.62 15.59 6.42
C GLU A 332 -4.28 16.49 5.23
N ILE A 333 -4.85 16.18 4.07
CA ILE A 333 -4.62 16.86 2.79
C ILE A 333 -5.98 17.12 2.14
N ARG A 334 -6.04 18.11 1.23
CA ARG A 334 -7.21 18.34 0.38
C ARG A 334 -6.94 17.89 -1.05
N LEU A 335 -7.76 16.98 -1.56
CA LEU A 335 -7.74 16.62 -2.98
C LEU A 335 -8.53 17.65 -3.79
N SER A 336 -7.83 18.32 -4.70
CA SER A 336 -8.48 19.14 -5.74
C SER A 336 -9.28 18.23 -6.65
N SER A 337 -10.58 18.49 -6.78
CA SER A 337 -11.46 17.81 -7.73
C SER A 337 -12.12 18.88 -8.60
N SER A 338 -12.32 18.57 -9.88
CA SER A 338 -13.00 19.46 -10.84
C SER A 338 -14.38 19.92 -10.34
N ASP A 339 -15.01 19.14 -9.46
CA ASP A 339 -16.36 19.39 -8.97
C ASP A 339 -16.40 20.17 -7.64
N CYS A 340 -15.27 20.41 -6.97
CA CYS A 340 -15.23 21.06 -5.66
C CYS A 340 -14.08 22.08 -5.53
N VAL A 341 -14.44 23.36 -5.41
CA VAL A 341 -13.49 24.49 -5.30
C VAL A 341 -12.63 24.42 -4.04
N GLU A 342 -13.17 23.91 -2.93
CA GLU A 342 -12.44 23.79 -1.66
C GLU A 342 -11.61 22.51 -1.58
N GLY A 343 -11.87 21.52 -2.43
CA GLY A 343 -11.25 20.19 -2.42
C GLY A 343 -11.73 19.31 -1.26
N ARG A 344 -11.78 17.99 -1.46
CA ARG A 344 -12.26 17.06 -0.44
C ARG A 344 -11.17 16.73 0.58
N ARG A 345 -11.56 16.59 1.85
CA ARG A 345 -10.64 16.21 2.92
C ARG A 345 -10.27 14.74 2.79
N VAL A 346 -8.97 14.46 2.83
CA VAL A 346 -8.43 13.10 2.84
C VAL A 346 -7.30 12.99 3.85
N MET A 347 -7.09 11.80 4.39
CA MET A 347 -5.86 11.46 5.08
C MET A 347 -4.92 10.77 4.08
N CYS A 348 -3.69 11.26 3.96
CA CYS A 348 -2.64 10.59 3.23
C CYS A 348 -1.66 9.95 4.22
N VAL A 349 -1.37 8.67 4.04
CA VAL A 349 -0.35 7.93 4.78
C VAL A 349 0.83 7.65 3.85
N GLU A 350 2.02 8.07 4.25
CA GLU A 350 3.28 7.74 3.58
C GLU A 350 4.02 6.66 4.36
N LEU A 351 4.37 5.56 3.69
CA LEU A 351 5.20 4.50 4.24
C LEU A 351 6.39 4.23 3.33
N VAL A 352 7.61 4.30 3.87
CA VAL A 352 8.85 3.92 3.19
C VAL A 352 9.54 2.83 3.99
N ALA A 353 9.79 1.69 3.34
CA ALA A 353 10.50 0.56 3.95
C ALA A 353 11.44 -0.12 2.94
N ASN A 354 12.38 -0.91 3.46
CA ASN A 354 13.27 -1.71 2.62
C ASN A 354 12.48 -2.75 1.80
N ARG A 355 11.45 -3.34 2.41
CA ARG A 355 10.52 -4.30 1.82
C ARG A 355 9.18 -4.25 2.55
N PHE A 356 8.13 -4.76 1.90
CA PHE A 356 6.82 -4.95 2.48
C PHE A 356 6.34 -6.38 2.26
N LEU A 357 5.64 -6.93 3.24
CA LEU A 357 4.96 -8.23 3.10
C LEU A 357 3.64 -8.06 2.35
N ARG A 358 3.09 -9.17 1.82
CA ARG A 358 1.81 -9.14 1.11
C ARG A 358 0.69 -8.63 2.03
N LYS A 359 -0.09 -7.66 1.53
CA LYS A 359 -1.15 -6.93 2.25
C LYS A 359 -0.70 -6.12 3.48
N MET A 360 0.60 -6.06 3.78
CA MET A 360 1.14 -5.38 4.96
C MET A 360 0.67 -3.93 5.10
N VAL A 361 0.82 -3.14 4.05
CA VAL A 361 0.45 -1.72 4.06
C VAL A 361 -1.05 -1.53 4.36
N ARG A 362 -1.91 -2.30 3.68
CA ARG A 362 -3.37 -2.19 3.83
C ARG A 362 -3.84 -2.60 5.23
N VAL A 363 -3.26 -3.65 5.80
CA VAL A 363 -3.57 -4.09 7.17
C VAL A 363 -3.04 -3.09 8.20
N LEU A 364 -1.84 -2.55 7.97
CA LEU A 364 -1.26 -1.54 8.85
C LEU A 364 -2.14 -0.29 8.90
N VAL A 365 -2.50 0.27 7.75
CA VAL A 365 -3.38 1.46 7.66
C VAL A 365 -4.72 1.21 8.34
N ALA A 366 -5.42 0.12 8.02
CA ALA A 366 -6.71 -0.19 8.64
C ALA A 366 -6.59 -0.36 10.17
N THR A 367 -5.51 -0.99 10.63
CA THR A 367 -5.27 -1.18 12.07
C THR A 367 -4.98 0.15 12.75
N SER A 368 -4.15 1.01 12.16
CA SER A 368 -3.86 2.35 12.72
C SER A 368 -5.12 3.20 12.84
N ILE A 369 -6.00 3.20 11.83
CA ILE A 369 -7.28 3.92 11.89
C ILE A 369 -8.18 3.34 12.99
N ARG A 370 -8.32 2.01 13.05
CA ARG A 370 -9.14 1.35 14.08
C ARG A 370 -8.65 1.63 15.50
N GLU A 371 -7.34 1.55 15.74
CA GLU A 371 -6.78 1.82 17.06
C GLU A 371 -6.85 3.31 17.42
N ALA A 372 -6.71 4.21 16.44
CA ALA A 372 -6.92 5.64 16.65
C ALA A 372 -8.38 5.96 17.03
N ALA A 373 -9.36 5.39 16.32
CA ALA A 373 -10.78 5.55 16.64
C ALA A 373 -11.14 4.97 18.02
N ALA A 374 -10.49 3.87 18.40
CA ALA A 374 -10.68 3.26 19.72
C ALA A 374 -10.01 4.03 20.87
N GLY A 375 -9.23 5.08 20.59
CA GLY A 375 -8.50 5.85 21.61
C GLY A 375 -7.32 5.10 22.22
N ALA A 376 -6.70 4.18 21.48
CA ALA A 376 -5.59 3.36 21.98
C ALA A 376 -4.34 4.20 22.33
N GLU A 377 -3.45 3.63 23.14
CA GLU A 377 -2.14 4.22 23.47
C GLU A 377 -1.22 4.28 22.24
N ASP A 378 -0.22 5.18 22.26
CA ASP A 378 0.64 5.44 21.09
C ASP A 378 1.52 4.25 20.69
N ASP A 379 1.77 3.32 21.62
CA ASP A 379 2.52 2.09 21.39
C ASP A 379 1.64 0.90 20.97
N ALA A 380 0.34 1.11 20.73
CA ALA A 380 -0.61 0.03 20.41
C ALA A 380 -0.16 -0.81 19.21
N LEU A 381 0.37 -0.19 18.15
CA LEU A 381 0.89 -0.93 17.00
C LEU A 381 2.11 -1.80 17.35
N LEU A 382 2.96 -1.35 18.27
CA LEU A 382 4.10 -2.12 18.76
C LEU A 382 3.64 -3.34 19.56
N LYS A 383 2.68 -3.16 20.47
CA LYS A 383 2.06 -4.25 21.23
C LYS A 383 1.43 -5.30 20.29
N LEU A 384 0.79 -4.85 19.20
CA LEU A 384 0.18 -5.74 18.21
C LEU A 384 1.19 -6.56 17.38
N LEU A 385 2.44 -6.11 17.24
CA LEU A 385 3.48 -6.90 16.57
C LEU A 385 3.84 -8.17 17.35
N GLU A 386 3.71 -8.12 18.67
CA GLU A 386 4.00 -9.24 19.58
C GLU A 386 2.82 -10.20 19.77
N ALA A 387 1.65 -9.85 19.21
CA ALA A 387 0.45 -10.66 19.35
C ALA A 387 0.63 -12.06 18.72
N SER A 388 -0.12 -13.03 19.23
CA SER A 388 -0.12 -14.43 18.76
C SER A 388 -1.23 -14.74 17.76
N CYS A 389 -2.28 -13.90 17.70
CA CYS A 389 -3.46 -14.12 16.86
C CYS A 389 -3.61 -13.05 15.77
N ARG A 390 -3.84 -13.47 14.52
CA ARG A 390 -4.09 -12.54 13.39
C ARG A 390 -5.36 -11.70 13.56
N ARG A 391 -6.33 -12.16 14.36
CA ARG A 391 -7.55 -11.41 14.70
C ARG A 391 -7.26 -10.13 15.51
N ALA A 392 -6.04 -10.01 16.05
CA ALA A 392 -5.61 -8.80 16.74
C ALA A 392 -5.46 -7.62 15.79
N THR A 393 -5.23 -7.82 14.49
CA THR A 393 -5.14 -6.74 13.49
C THR A 393 -6.42 -6.61 12.67
N ALA A 394 -6.64 -5.43 12.08
CA ALA A 394 -7.80 -5.18 11.23
C ALA A 394 -7.76 -6.03 9.93
N PRO A 395 -8.92 -6.23 9.26
CA PRO A 395 -8.91 -6.68 7.87
C PRO A 395 -8.17 -5.66 6.98
N PRO A 396 -7.65 -6.07 5.80
CA PRO A 396 -6.97 -5.15 4.90
C PRO A 396 -7.90 -4.01 4.44
N ALA A 397 -7.41 -2.77 4.53
CA ALA A 397 -8.06 -1.58 3.97
C ALA A 397 -8.37 -1.76 2.46
N PRO A 398 -9.32 -1.03 1.86
CA PRO A 398 -9.58 -1.05 0.40
C PRO A 398 -8.30 -0.82 -0.43
N SER A 399 -8.18 -1.46 -1.59
CA SER A 399 -6.97 -1.32 -2.45
C SER A 399 -6.95 -0.04 -3.26
N GLU A 400 -8.11 0.57 -3.47
CA GLU A 400 -8.37 1.81 -4.20
C GLU A 400 -7.55 2.99 -3.66
N GLY A 401 -7.36 3.03 -2.35
CA GLY A 401 -6.54 4.04 -1.68
C GLY A 401 -5.04 3.80 -1.77
N LEU A 402 -4.58 2.59 -2.10
CA LEU A 402 -3.17 2.24 -2.07
C LEU A 402 -2.49 2.48 -3.43
N CYS A 403 -1.35 3.15 -3.39
CA CYS A 403 -0.49 3.37 -4.54
C CYS A 403 0.98 3.07 -4.22
N LEU A 404 1.64 2.28 -5.07
CA LEU A 404 3.11 2.23 -5.10
C LEU A 404 3.63 3.52 -5.74
N PHE A 405 4.22 4.39 -4.93
CA PHE A 405 4.65 5.70 -5.41
C PHE A 405 5.97 5.60 -6.20
N ASP A 406 7.01 5.04 -5.60
CA ASP A 406 8.32 4.85 -6.22
C ASP A 406 9.16 3.74 -5.56
N VAL A 407 10.27 3.42 -6.23
CA VAL A 407 11.23 2.40 -5.85
C VAL A 407 12.64 2.97 -5.96
N GLY A 408 13.39 2.94 -4.85
CA GLY A 408 14.76 3.41 -4.82
C GLY A 408 15.80 2.33 -4.99
N TYR A 409 16.87 2.69 -5.71
CA TYR A 409 18.05 1.84 -5.94
C TYR A 409 19.31 2.40 -5.27
N THR A 410 19.24 3.64 -4.75
CA THR A 410 20.22 4.29 -3.89
C THR A 410 19.75 4.26 -2.43
N ASP A 411 20.63 4.64 -1.49
CA ASP A 411 20.24 4.72 -0.08
C ASP A 411 19.10 5.73 0.10
N PHE A 412 18.22 5.46 1.06
CA PHE A 412 17.07 6.33 1.31
C PHE A 412 17.54 7.64 1.95
N ASP A 413 17.17 8.76 1.33
CA ASP A 413 17.37 10.09 1.90
C ASP A 413 16.09 10.57 2.60
N PRO A 414 16.10 10.75 3.94
CA PRO A 414 14.96 11.24 4.69
C PRO A 414 14.41 12.58 4.21
N GLN A 415 15.21 13.43 3.56
CA GLN A 415 14.76 14.71 3.02
C GLN A 415 13.77 14.57 1.86
N THR A 416 13.72 13.38 1.25
CA THR A 416 12.78 13.08 0.16
C THR A 416 11.39 12.67 0.65
N SER A 417 11.16 12.62 1.97
CA SER A 417 9.85 12.29 2.55
C SER A 417 8.82 13.36 2.18
N LEU A 418 7.62 12.93 1.83
CA LEU A 418 6.53 13.80 1.37
C LEU A 418 5.76 14.40 2.55
N ILE A 419 5.68 13.66 3.66
CA ILE A 419 5.03 14.07 4.89
C ILE A 419 6.11 14.29 5.96
N SER A 420 6.14 15.49 6.55
CA SER A 420 7.17 15.93 7.50
C SER A 420 6.83 15.69 8.95
#